data_AF-A0A0G3HIY9-F1
#
_entry.id   AF-A0A0G3HIY9-F1
#
_cell.length_a   1.000
_cell.length_b   1.000
_cell.length_c   1.000
_cell.angle_alpha   90.00
_cell.angle_beta   90.00
_cell.angle_gamma   90.00
#
_symmetry.space_group_name_H-M   'P 1'
#
loop_
_entity.id
_entity.type
_entity.pdbx_description
1 polymer ?
#
loop_
_entity_poly.entity_id
_entity_poly.type
_entity_poly.pdbx_seq_one_letter_code
_entity_poly.pdbx_strand_id
1 'polypeptide(L)'
;MRRPRCPRHPRRPRCIVAGVGAALLFGAAGLVGCAAPALDEDFIASAGGIDASGPSDPGMPLPAGSELIHFSDRAEHRSPDEPVPTIAPDGRPPGELVPRIVERGRLIVGIDQSQNRLSFRNPVSGRLEGFEVALGREIARDIFGDPNAVDFRFIHSDDLAGVLNDGQVDVILRAMTITPERAESVTFSAPYLTATKRLLLPTDSAIRGYQDLTHHRVCVAAGSTSLDVLPALVDEVTVLTVRRWSDCLLALQQGQVDAIFGDDAILSGIADQDLFTEMAGTPATTEHYGAIMPLATTPERQNLVRQVNATLERIRTDGTWEKLYNRWFDDALTYYHPPAPVYAREPATPADPGEEVDTP
;
A
#
# COMPACT_ATOMS: atom_id res chain seq x y z
N MET A 1 -8.02 40.20 -34.20
CA MET A 1 -9.09 39.18 -34.29
C MET A 1 -8.92 38.36 -35.56
N ARG A 2 -8.30 37.18 -35.44
CA ARG A 2 -8.19 36.18 -36.52
C ARG A 2 -8.51 34.82 -35.89
N ARG A 3 -9.60 34.19 -36.30
CA ARG A 3 -10.00 32.86 -35.84
C ARG A 3 -9.11 31.79 -36.49
N PRO A 4 -8.58 30.78 -35.78
CA PRO A 4 -7.91 29.65 -36.40
C PRO A 4 -8.93 28.64 -36.92
N ARG A 5 -8.68 28.10 -38.12
CA ARG A 5 -9.46 27.03 -38.76
C ARG A 5 -9.03 25.67 -38.21
N CYS A 6 -10.02 24.86 -37.83
CA CYS A 6 -9.87 23.44 -37.51
C CYS A 6 -9.36 22.61 -38.72
N PRO A 7 -8.42 21.66 -38.53
CA PRO A 7 -8.06 20.70 -39.58
C PRO A 7 -9.03 19.51 -39.61
N ARG A 8 -9.47 19.15 -40.82
CA ARG A 8 -10.33 18.00 -41.12
C ARG A 8 -9.49 16.71 -41.21
N HIS A 9 -9.87 15.68 -40.46
CA HIS A 9 -9.34 14.32 -40.59
C HIS A 9 -9.73 13.66 -41.93
N PRO A 10 -8.84 12.91 -42.59
CA PRO A 10 -9.21 12.03 -43.70
C PRO A 10 -9.78 10.69 -43.20
N ARG A 11 -10.87 10.27 -43.86
CA ARG A 11 -11.65 9.06 -43.63
C ARG A 11 -10.89 7.80 -44.08
N ARG A 12 -10.95 6.73 -43.27
CA ARG A 12 -10.50 5.36 -43.63
C ARG A 12 -11.44 4.73 -44.68
N PRO A 13 -10.94 3.94 -45.65
CA PRO A 13 -11.80 3.26 -46.61
C PRO A 13 -12.37 1.94 -46.05
N ARG A 14 -13.59 1.65 -46.50
CA ARG A 14 -14.38 0.45 -46.23
C ARG A 14 -13.80 -0.76 -46.96
N CYS A 15 -13.61 -1.89 -46.27
CA CYS A 15 -13.41 -3.19 -46.92
C CYS A 15 -14.74 -3.73 -47.43
N ILE A 16 -14.74 -4.14 -48.69
CA ILE A 16 -15.85 -4.72 -49.43
C ILE A 16 -15.96 -6.22 -49.11
N VAL A 17 -17.20 -6.65 -48.94
CA VAL A 17 -17.65 -8.04 -48.79
C VAL A 17 -17.45 -8.79 -50.11
N ALA A 18 -16.91 -10.01 -50.03
CA ALA A 18 -17.11 -11.03 -51.05
C ALA A 18 -17.50 -12.34 -50.35
N GLY A 19 -18.73 -12.78 -50.57
CA GLY A 19 -19.25 -14.05 -50.12
C GLY A 19 -19.11 -15.13 -51.19
N VAL A 20 -18.90 -16.37 -50.72
CA VAL A 20 -19.19 -17.66 -51.36
C VAL A 20 -19.45 -18.56 -50.15
N GLY A 21 -20.57 -19.25 -49.95
CA GLY A 21 -21.36 -20.10 -50.84
C GLY A 21 -21.51 -21.44 -50.09
N ALA A 22 -22.75 -21.83 -49.80
CA ALA A 22 -23.15 -22.86 -48.85
C ALA A 22 -22.80 -24.31 -49.23
N ALA A 23 -22.66 -25.19 -48.22
CA ALA A 23 -22.96 -26.62 -48.34
C ALA A 23 -23.51 -27.16 -47.01
N LEU A 24 -24.80 -27.49 -47.02
CA LEU A 24 -25.53 -28.26 -46.00
C LEU A 24 -25.22 -29.74 -46.18
N LEU A 25 -24.84 -30.43 -45.11
CA LEU A 25 -24.94 -31.89 -44.99
C LEU A 25 -25.51 -32.25 -43.61
N PHE A 26 -26.74 -32.77 -43.65
CA PHE A 26 -27.40 -33.49 -42.56
C PHE A 26 -26.69 -34.83 -42.33
N GLY A 27 -26.36 -35.15 -41.08
CA GLY A 27 -25.84 -36.46 -40.66
C GLY A 27 -26.27 -36.77 -39.23
N ALA A 28 -27.00 -37.86 -39.08
CA ALA A 28 -27.78 -38.24 -37.90
C ALA A 28 -26.97 -38.70 -36.68
N ALA A 29 -27.67 -38.68 -35.54
CA ALA A 29 -27.24 -39.02 -34.19
C ALA A 29 -26.57 -40.41 -34.04
N GLY A 30 -25.54 -40.43 -33.19
CA GLY A 30 -25.03 -41.61 -32.51
C GLY A 30 -24.58 -41.22 -31.10
N LEU A 31 -25.36 -41.61 -30.10
CA LEU A 31 -25.00 -41.48 -28.68
C LEU A 31 -23.85 -42.44 -28.37
N VAL A 32 -22.65 -41.91 -28.13
CA VAL A 32 -21.56 -42.64 -27.47
C VAL A 32 -21.56 -42.18 -26.03
N GLY A 33 -22.08 -43.04 -25.15
CA GLY A 33 -21.98 -42.86 -23.70
C GLY A 33 -20.53 -43.01 -23.26
N CYS A 34 -19.96 -41.98 -22.69
CA CYS A 34 -18.77 -42.11 -21.85
C CYS A 34 -19.21 -42.78 -20.54
N ALA A 35 -18.89 -44.06 -20.38
CA ALA A 35 -18.93 -44.69 -19.07
C ALA A 35 -17.87 -44.00 -18.19
N ALA A 36 -18.31 -43.28 -17.17
CA ALA A 36 -17.45 -42.89 -16.07
C ALA A 36 -17.00 -44.18 -15.35
N PRO A 37 -15.73 -44.31 -14.92
CA PRO A 37 -15.37 -45.39 -14.02
C PRO A 37 -16.20 -45.21 -12.74
N ALA A 38 -16.86 -46.28 -12.30
CA ALA A 38 -17.51 -46.32 -11.00
C ALA A 38 -16.45 -45.97 -9.95
N LEU A 39 -16.68 -44.90 -9.20
CA LEU A 39 -15.87 -44.56 -8.04
C LEU A 39 -16.06 -45.69 -7.03
N ASP A 40 -14.96 -46.32 -6.62
CA ASP A 40 -14.92 -47.32 -5.56
C ASP A 40 -15.61 -46.77 -4.30
N GLU A 41 -16.64 -47.48 -3.80
CA GLU A 41 -17.33 -47.12 -2.55
C GLU A 41 -16.38 -47.12 -1.34
N ASP A 42 -15.23 -47.79 -1.44
CA ASP A 42 -14.21 -47.79 -0.39
C ASP A 42 -13.49 -46.44 -0.22
N PHE A 43 -13.48 -45.56 -1.24
CA PHE A 43 -12.90 -44.22 -1.08
C PHE A 43 -13.81 -43.29 -0.26
N ILE A 44 -15.12 -43.54 -0.26
CA ILE A 44 -16.08 -42.77 0.54
C ILE A 44 -16.03 -43.21 2.02
N ALA A 45 -15.69 -44.47 2.29
CA ALA A 45 -15.63 -45.01 3.65
C ALA A 45 -14.37 -44.59 4.45
N SER A 46 -13.32 -44.08 3.79
CA SER A 46 -12.08 -43.61 4.45
C SER A 46 -12.05 -42.12 4.74
N ALA A 47 -13.04 -41.34 4.27
CA ALA A 47 -13.22 -39.96 4.70
C ALA A 47 -13.88 -39.97 6.09
N GLY A 48 -13.06 -40.08 7.13
CA GLY A 48 -13.49 -39.96 8.52
C GLY A 48 -14.42 -38.76 8.67
N GLY A 49 -15.60 -39.02 9.25
CA GLY A 49 -16.70 -38.08 9.33
C GLY A 49 -16.26 -36.71 9.83
N ILE A 50 -16.56 -35.69 9.04
CA ILE A 50 -16.54 -34.31 9.49
C ILE A 50 -17.70 -34.20 10.48
N ASP A 51 -17.36 -34.01 11.76
CA ASP A 51 -18.33 -33.78 12.82
C ASP A 51 -19.04 -32.44 12.56
N ALA A 52 -20.23 -32.51 11.94
CA ALA A 52 -21.07 -31.37 11.61
C ALA A 52 -21.92 -30.91 12.81
N SER A 53 -21.35 -30.90 14.02
CA SER A 53 -21.99 -30.46 15.26
C SER A 53 -21.48 -29.08 15.74
N GLY A 54 -21.17 -28.19 14.78
CA GLY A 54 -21.05 -26.75 15.02
C GLY A 54 -22.16 -25.99 14.26
N PRO A 55 -22.60 -24.81 14.72
CA PRO A 55 -23.63 -24.05 14.02
C PRO A 55 -23.15 -23.72 12.60
N SER A 56 -23.82 -24.30 11.61
CA SER A 56 -23.59 -24.00 10.19
C SER A 56 -24.15 -22.62 9.90
N ASP A 57 -23.29 -21.59 9.94
CA ASP A 57 -23.59 -20.30 9.33
C ASP A 57 -23.68 -20.49 7.80
N PRO A 58 -24.78 -20.13 7.13
CA PRO A 58 -24.92 -20.26 5.68
C PRO A 58 -23.98 -19.34 4.86
N GLY A 59 -23.12 -18.54 5.51
CA GLY A 59 -22.21 -17.60 4.87
C GLY A 59 -21.00 -18.24 4.20
N MET A 60 -20.49 -17.60 3.14
CA MET A 60 -19.13 -17.85 2.65
C MET A 60 -18.12 -17.66 3.81
N PRO A 61 -17.06 -18.47 3.88
CA PRO A 61 -16.07 -18.34 4.94
C PRO A 61 -15.44 -16.95 4.90
N LEU A 62 -15.25 -16.35 6.08
CA LEU A 62 -14.51 -15.09 6.20
C LEU A 62 -13.05 -15.27 5.77
N PRO A 63 -12.35 -14.19 5.38
CA PRO A 63 -10.93 -14.26 5.02
C PRO A 63 -10.08 -14.92 6.12
N ALA A 64 -9.06 -15.69 5.73
CA ALA A 64 -8.26 -16.43 6.69
C ALA A 64 -7.54 -15.50 7.68
N GLY A 65 -7.77 -15.72 8.98
CA GLY A 65 -7.20 -14.92 10.06
C GLY A 65 -7.94 -13.60 10.30
N SER A 66 -9.17 -13.46 9.80
CA SER A 66 -10.03 -12.32 10.13
C SER A 66 -10.71 -12.46 11.48
N GLU A 67 -11.00 -11.34 12.14
CA GLU A 67 -11.76 -11.28 13.38
C GLU A 67 -12.87 -10.23 13.28
N LEU A 68 -14.03 -10.53 13.87
CA LEU A 68 -15.11 -9.56 14.04
C LEU A 68 -15.01 -8.92 15.42
N ILE A 69 -14.88 -7.60 15.44
CA ILE A 69 -14.79 -6.79 16.66
C ILE A 69 -15.99 -5.85 16.70
N HIS A 70 -16.75 -5.91 17.79
CA HIS A 70 -17.89 -5.01 18.00
C HIS A 70 -17.47 -3.87 18.92
N PHE A 71 -17.55 -2.63 18.42
CA PHE A 71 -17.38 -1.42 19.21
C PHE A 71 -18.77 -0.85 19.50
N SER A 72 -19.09 -0.68 20.79
CA SER A 72 -20.42 -0.24 21.24
C SER A 72 -20.42 1.11 21.96
N ASP A 73 -19.31 1.85 21.91
CA ASP A 73 -19.18 3.21 22.42
C ASP A 73 -18.10 3.94 21.64
N ARG A 74 -18.25 5.26 21.51
CA ARG A 74 -17.26 6.10 20.83
C ARG A 74 -15.95 6.12 21.62
N ALA A 75 -14.88 5.59 21.02
CA ALA A 75 -13.56 5.57 21.65
C ALA A 75 -12.95 6.97 21.71
N GLU A 76 -12.11 7.23 22.72
CA GLU A 76 -11.28 8.44 22.74
C GLU A 76 -10.29 8.40 21.56
N HIS A 77 -10.27 9.47 20.78
CA HIS A 77 -9.35 9.61 19.65
C HIS A 77 -7.94 9.99 20.15
N ARG A 78 -6.96 9.10 20.01
CA ARG A 78 -5.55 9.51 19.97
C ARG A 78 -5.24 9.93 18.55
N SER A 79 -5.07 11.22 18.32
CA SER A 79 -4.67 11.70 17.01
C SER A 79 -3.24 11.22 16.69
N PRO A 80 -3.00 10.66 15.49
CA PRO A 80 -1.66 10.35 15.00
C PRO A 80 -0.85 11.61 14.67
N ASP A 81 -1.40 12.82 14.82
CA ASP A 81 -0.81 14.09 14.36
C ASP A 81 0.37 14.60 15.21
N GLU A 82 0.84 13.87 16.23
CA GLU A 82 2.03 14.30 16.96
C GLU A 82 3.27 14.21 16.04
N PRO A 83 3.99 15.32 15.81
CA PRO A 83 5.15 15.30 14.94
C PRO A 83 6.23 14.38 15.52
N VAL A 84 6.66 13.39 14.75
CA VAL A 84 7.82 12.55 15.08
C VAL A 84 9.04 13.08 14.31
N PRO A 85 9.99 13.76 14.97
CA PRO A 85 11.16 14.29 14.29
C PRO A 85 12.09 13.16 13.83
N THR A 86 12.72 13.34 12.67
CA THR A 86 13.72 12.40 12.11
C THR A 86 15.10 13.06 11.98
N ILE A 87 16.10 12.33 11.48
CA ILE A 87 17.49 12.79 11.35
C ILE A 87 17.68 13.52 10.02
N ALA A 88 18.23 14.73 10.05
CA ALA A 88 18.50 15.51 8.84
C ALA A 88 19.61 14.90 7.97
N PRO A 89 19.54 15.00 6.63
CA PRO A 89 20.68 14.69 5.78
C PRO A 89 21.85 15.66 6.04
N ASP A 90 23.09 15.21 5.84
CA ASP A 90 24.30 16.00 6.13
C ASP A 90 25.24 16.18 4.93
N GLY A 91 24.79 15.77 3.74
CA GLY A 91 25.51 15.96 2.47
C GLY A 91 26.70 15.02 2.24
N ARG A 92 27.02 14.12 3.17
CA ARG A 92 28.07 13.11 2.95
C ARG A 92 27.69 12.15 1.81
N PRO A 93 28.66 11.65 1.04
CA PRO A 93 28.39 10.74 -0.06
C PRO A 93 27.91 9.36 0.45
N PRO A 94 27.15 8.60 -0.37
CA PRO A 94 26.63 7.28 0.02
C PRO A 94 27.71 6.28 0.46
N GLY A 95 28.91 6.34 -0.13
CA GLY A 95 30.04 5.49 0.25
C GLY A 95 30.48 5.65 1.71
N GLU A 96 30.24 6.83 2.31
CA GLU A 96 30.51 7.09 3.72
C GLU A 96 29.30 6.80 4.60
N LEU A 97 28.08 7.11 4.12
CA LEU A 97 26.86 6.92 4.90
C LEU A 97 26.49 5.44 5.03
N VAL A 98 26.53 4.68 3.93
CA VAL A 98 26.02 3.31 3.85
C VAL A 98 27.05 2.35 3.21
N PRO A 99 28.30 2.28 3.72
CA PRO A 99 29.38 1.52 3.10
C PRO A 99 29.06 0.03 2.90
N ARG A 100 28.36 -0.60 3.85
CA ARG A 100 27.95 -2.01 3.72
C ARG A 100 26.95 -2.25 2.59
N ILE A 101 26.02 -1.32 2.38
CA ILE A 101 25.04 -1.40 1.28
C ILE A 101 25.77 -1.23 -0.05
N VAL A 102 26.72 -0.28 -0.11
CA VAL A 102 27.58 -0.04 -1.28
C VAL A 102 28.42 -1.29 -1.60
N GLU A 103 29.11 -1.85 -0.62
CA GLU A 103 29.93 -3.07 -0.76
C GLU A 103 29.09 -4.27 -1.23
N ARG A 104 27.87 -4.42 -0.70
CA ARG A 104 26.93 -5.47 -1.12
C ARG A 104 26.41 -5.26 -2.55
N GLY A 105 26.53 -4.06 -3.11
CA GLY A 105 26.14 -3.74 -4.48
C GLY A 105 24.63 -3.66 -4.73
N ARG A 106 23.80 -3.72 -3.68
CA ARG A 106 22.34 -3.54 -3.78
C ARG A 106 21.70 -3.12 -2.47
N LEU A 107 20.65 -2.31 -2.58
CA LEU A 107 19.70 -2.00 -1.52
C LEU A 107 18.66 -3.12 -1.42
N ILE A 108 18.31 -3.56 -0.21
CA ILE A 108 17.24 -4.54 0.01
C ILE A 108 16.04 -3.80 0.61
N VAL A 109 14.92 -3.78 -0.12
CA VAL A 109 13.72 -3.00 0.27
C VAL A 109 12.56 -3.94 0.55
N GLY A 110 12.02 -3.88 1.76
CA GLY A 110 10.78 -4.54 2.14
C GLY A 110 9.56 -3.78 1.64
N ILE A 111 8.59 -4.47 1.04
CA ILE A 111 7.36 -3.88 0.48
C ILE A 111 6.16 -4.82 0.66
N ASP A 112 4.96 -4.30 0.41
CA ASP A 112 3.79 -5.13 0.08
C ASP A 112 3.86 -5.59 -1.40
N GLN A 113 2.97 -6.50 -1.80
CA GLN A 113 2.84 -6.95 -3.19
C GLN A 113 1.42 -6.81 -3.74
N SER A 114 0.48 -6.33 -2.93
CA SER A 114 -0.97 -6.35 -3.17
C SER A 114 -1.62 -4.97 -3.11
N GLN A 115 -0.87 -3.92 -2.82
CA GLN A 115 -1.38 -2.55 -2.77
C GLN A 115 -1.19 -1.87 -4.13
N ASN A 116 -2.18 -2.04 -5.02
CA ASN A 116 -2.19 -1.37 -6.31
C ASN A 116 -1.93 0.14 -6.17
N ARG A 117 -1.24 0.74 -7.14
CA ARG A 117 -0.64 2.10 -7.12
C ARG A 117 0.53 2.33 -6.15
N LEU A 118 0.63 1.61 -5.03
CA LEU A 118 1.71 1.75 -4.04
C LEU A 118 2.86 0.76 -4.25
N SER A 119 2.60 -0.52 -4.00
CA SER A 119 3.52 -1.63 -4.24
C SER A 119 2.72 -2.88 -4.62
N PHE A 120 2.76 -3.22 -5.91
CA PHE A 120 1.99 -4.33 -6.46
C PHE A 120 2.66 -5.02 -7.62
N ARG A 121 2.31 -6.29 -7.83
CA ARG A 121 2.67 -7.00 -9.05
C ARG A 121 1.65 -6.71 -10.14
N ASN A 122 2.08 -6.03 -11.19
CA ASN A 122 1.26 -5.77 -12.37
C ASN A 122 0.86 -7.10 -13.03
N PRO A 123 -0.44 -7.42 -13.16
CA PRO A 123 -0.90 -8.72 -13.65
C PRO A 123 -0.64 -8.90 -15.16
N VAL A 124 -0.46 -7.82 -15.92
CA VAL A 124 -0.19 -7.85 -17.36
C VAL A 124 1.30 -8.03 -17.63
N SER A 125 2.15 -7.23 -16.98
CA SER A 125 3.60 -7.24 -17.22
C SER A 125 4.33 -8.28 -16.35
N GLY A 126 3.71 -8.73 -15.25
CA GLY A 126 4.33 -9.54 -14.21
C GLY A 126 5.35 -8.77 -13.37
N ARG A 127 5.61 -7.49 -13.66
CA ARG A 127 6.62 -6.67 -12.98
C ARG A 127 6.07 -6.10 -11.68
N LEU A 128 6.97 -5.90 -10.74
CA LEU A 128 6.70 -5.15 -9.53
C LEU A 128 6.72 -3.65 -9.87
N GLU A 129 5.63 -2.95 -9.54
CA GLU A 129 5.35 -1.57 -9.90
C GLU A 129 4.64 -0.84 -8.75
N GLY A 130 4.54 0.48 -8.85
CA GLY A 130 3.89 1.35 -7.86
C GLY A 130 4.80 2.49 -7.36
N PHE A 131 4.21 3.41 -6.60
CA PHE A 131 4.88 4.57 -6.02
C PHE A 131 6.05 4.18 -5.12
N GLU A 132 5.86 3.23 -4.20
CA GLU A 132 6.88 2.79 -3.23
C GLU A 132 7.99 2.00 -3.90
N VAL A 133 7.68 1.25 -4.95
CA VAL A 133 8.66 0.58 -5.79
C VAL A 133 9.53 1.62 -6.51
N ALA A 134 8.91 2.68 -7.03
CA ALA A 134 9.65 3.78 -7.65
C ALA A 134 10.52 4.55 -6.63
N LEU A 135 10.00 4.78 -5.42
CA LEU A 135 10.76 5.40 -4.33
C LEU A 135 11.98 4.57 -3.92
N GLY A 136 11.83 3.25 -3.75
CA GLY A 136 12.97 2.37 -3.48
C GLY A 136 14.04 2.39 -4.57
N ARG A 137 13.62 2.54 -5.83
CA ARG A 137 14.53 2.71 -6.98
C ARG A 137 15.24 4.07 -6.97
N GLU A 138 14.60 5.13 -6.49
CA GLU A 138 15.25 6.44 -6.33
C GLU A 138 16.28 6.44 -5.19
N ILE A 139 16.04 5.71 -4.10
CA ILE A 139 17.04 5.50 -3.05
C ILE A 139 18.25 4.73 -3.62
N ALA A 140 18.01 3.65 -4.38
CA ALA A 140 19.08 2.90 -5.03
C ALA A 140 19.85 3.74 -6.07
N ARG A 141 19.15 4.60 -6.83
CA ARG A 141 19.80 5.55 -7.75
C ARG A 141 20.77 6.45 -7.02
N ASP A 142 20.41 6.97 -5.86
CA ASP A 142 21.28 7.89 -5.12
C ASP A 142 22.49 7.17 -4.52
N ILE A 143 22.33 5.91 -4.10
CA ILE A 143 23.42 5.12 -3.52
C ILE A 143 24.40 4.64 -4.61
N PHE A 144 23.90 4.17 -5.75
CA PHE A 144 24.69 3.42 -6.73
C PHE A 144 24.83 4.09 -8.09
N GLY A 145 24.06 5.14 -8.38
CA GLY A 145 23.87 5.65 -9.74
C GLY A 145 22.99 4.74 -10.63
N ASP A 146 22.51 3.60 -10.11
CA ASP A 146 21.68 2.64 -10.83
C ASP A 146 20.35 2.38 -10.08
N PRO A 147 19.19 2.78 -10.62
CA PRO A 147 17.89 2.51 -10.01
C PRO A 147 17.48 1.02 -10.03
N ASN A 148 18.27 0.14 -10.65
CA ASN A 148 18.04 -1.31 -10.65
C ASN A 148 18.90 -2.05 -9.61
N ALA A 149 19.80 -1.36 -8.90
CA ALA A 149 20.58 -1.92 -7.80
C ALA A 149 19.74 -2.07 -6.51
N VAL A 150 18.55 -2.66 -6.64
CA VAL A 150 17.57 -2.87 -5.58
C VAL A 150 16.96 -4.26 -5.66
N ASP A 151 16.84 -4.89 -4.50
CA ASP A 151 16.26 -6.22 -4.29
C ASP A 151 15.02 -6.07 -3.41
N PHE A 152 13.85 -6.25 -4.00
CA PHE A 152 12.58 -6.10 -3.29
C PHE A 152 12.16 -7.40 -2.62
N ARG A 153 11.79 -7.32 -1.34
CA ARG A 153 11.35 -8.44 -0.51
C ARG A 153 9.92 -8.19 -0.02
N PHE A 154 9.07 -9.19 -0.16
CA PHE A 154 7.71 -9.09 0.36
C PHE A 154 7.72 -9.35 1.86
N ILE A 155 7.22 -8.39 2.62
CA ILE A 155 7.17 -8.49 4.08
C ILE A 155 5.73 -8.72 4.50
N HIS A 156 5.45 -9.95 4.94
CA HIS A 156 4.17 -10.33 5.55
C HIS A 156 4.21 -10.33 7.08
N SER A 157 5.40 -10.16 7.68
CA SER A 157 5.58 -10.13 9.13
C SER A 157 4.94 -8.89 9.73
N ASP A 158 4.33 -9.07 10.91
CA ASP A 158 3.91 -7.98 11.80
C ASP A 158 5.10 -7.50 12.67
N ASP A 159 6.10 -8.35 12.89
CA ASP A 159 7.37 -7.98 13.53
C ASP A 159 8.34 -7.35 12.52
N LEU A 160 8.12 -6.07 12.22
CA LEU A 160 8.97 -5.30 11.30
C LEU A 160 10.34 -5.01 11.89
N ALA A 161 10.42 -4.81 13.22
CA ALA A 161 11.67 -4.53 13.90
C ALA A 161 12.61 -5.74 13.83
N GLY A 162 12.12 -6.96 14.04
CA GLY A 162 12.87 -8.20 13.87
C GLY A 162 13.42 -8.35 12.44
N VAL A 163 12.56 -8.18 11.43
CA VAL A 163 12.96 -8.25 10.00
C VAL A 163 14.11 -7.27 9.68
N LEU A 164 14.04 -6.05 10.21
CA LEU A 164 15.06 -5.02 10.05
C LEU A 164 16.35 -5.32 10.84
N ASN A 165 16.22 -5.79 12.09
CA ASN A 165 17.36 -6.10 12.95
C ASN A 165 18.15 -7.33 12.47
N ASP A 166 17.46 -8.32 11.90
CA ASP A 166 18.06 -9.51 11.30
C ASP A 166 18.75 -9.21 9.95
N GLY A 167 18.60 -7.99 9.42
CA GLY A 167 19.17 -7.59 8.14
C GLY A 167 18.51 -8.27 6.93
N GLN A 168 17.26 -8.75 7.07
CA GLN A 168 16.51 -9.32 5.95
C GLN A 168 16.19 -8.25 4.90
N VAL A 169 16.03 -6.99 5.33
CA VAL A 169 15.87 -5.79 4.49
C VAL A 169 16.59 -4.62 5.18
N ASP A 170 16.98 -3.60 4.41
CA ASP A 170 17.57 -2.37 4.98
C ASP A 170 16.50 -1.32 5.28
N VAL A 171 15.49 -1.21 4.40
CA VAL A 171 14.42 -0.21 4.45
C VAL A 171 13.09 -0.88 4.12
N ILE A 172 12.01 -0.48 4.77
CA ILE A 172 10.65 -0.92 4.43
C ILE A 172 9.83 0.27 3.93
N LEU A 173 9.15 0.09 2.79
CA LEU A 173 8.18 1.01 2.20
C LEU A 173 6.86 0.25 2.06
N ARG A 174 5.92 0.46 2.99
CA ARG A 174 4.69 -0.35 3.10
C ARG A 174 3.49 0.44 3.63
N ALA A 175 3.25 1.61 3.05
CA ALA A 175 2.15 2.53 3.36
C ALA A 175 1.97 2.75 4.87
N MET A 176 3.09 3.02 5.56
CA MET A 176 3.14 3.01 7.01
C MET A 176 3.05 4.42 7.57
N THR A 177 1.93 4.75 8.22
CA THR A 177 1.78 5.99 8.98
C THR A 177 2.84 6.09 10.08
N ILE A 178 3.53 7.23 10.11
CA ILE A 178 4.44 7.61 11.20
C ILE A 178 3.60 7.91 12.44
N THR A 179 3.84 7.19 13.54
CA THR A 179 3.21 7.47 14.84
C THR A 179 4.27 7.40 15.95
N PRO A 180 4.08 8.13 17.08
CA PRO A 180 5.00 8.03 18.22
C PRO A 180 5.17 6.60 18.72
N GLU A 181 4.08 5.85 18.84
CA GLU A 181 4.08 4.45 19.29
C GLU A 181 4.94 3.56 18.38
N ARG A 182 4.79 3.68 17.05
CA ARG A 182 5.63 2.92 16.11
C ARG A 182 7.08 3.36 16.20
N ALA A 183 7.34 4.65 16.42
CA ALA A 183 8.70 5.20 16.54
C ALA A 183 9.48 4.71 17.77
N GLU A 184 8.82 4.04 18.73
CA GLU A 184 9.50 3.36 19.84
C GLU A 184 10.28 2.12 19.40
N SER A 185 9.85 1.45 18.32
CA SER A 185 10.41 0.17 17.86
C SER A 185 11.20 0.26 16.56
N VAL A 186 11.02 1.35 15.79
CA VAL A 186 11.67 1.57 14.49
C VAL A 186 11.98 3.05 14.30
N THR A 187 12.87 3.39 13.37
CA THR A 187 13.11 4.78 12.97
C THR A 187 12.46 5.06 11.62
N PHE A 188 11.72 6.16 11.55
CA PHE A 188 11.13 6.64 10.30
C PHE A 188 12.05 7.65 9.58
N SER A 189 11.97 7.66 8.25
CA SER A 189 12.39 8.80 7.44
C SER A 189 11.47 10.00 7.66
N ALA A 190 11.79 11.11 6.99
CA ALA A 190 10.83 12.17 6.76
C ALA A 190 9.65 11.61 5.97
N PRO A 191 8.44 12.18 6.08
CA PRO A 191 7.28 11.67 5.37
C PRO A 191 7.48 11.72 3.85
N TYR A 192 7.06 10.69 3.11
CA TYR A 192 7.18 10.62 1.65
C TYR A 192 5.85 10.74 0.92
N LEU A 193 4.72 10.51 1.60
CA LEU A 193 3.37 10.65 1.06
C LEU A 193 2.41 11.08 2.17
N THR A 194 1.45 11.94 1.84
CA THR A 194 0.32 12.26 2.71
C THR A 194 -0.93 11.61 2.14
N ALA A 195 -1.59 10.79 2.93
CA ALA A 195 -2.88 10.19 2.63
C ALA A 195 -3.93 10.71 3.61
N THR A 196 -5.21 10.44 3.31
CA THR A 196 -6.30 10.70 4.25
C THR A 196 -7.23 9.52 4.40
N LYS A 197 -7.76 9.31 5.60
CA LYS A 197 -8.73 8.24 5.83
C LYS A 197 -10.09 8.58 5.23
N ARG A 198 -10.64 7.62 4.48
CA ARG A 198 -11.94 7.69 3.78
C ARG A 198 -12.65 6.34 3.82
N LEU A 199 -13.83 6.29 3.21
CA LEU A 199 -14.58 5.05 2.99
C LEU A 199 -14.46 4.62 1.53
N LEU A 200 -14.47 3.32 1.29
CA LEU A 200 -14.78 2.71 0.00
C LEU A 200 -16.07 1.90 0.14
N LEU A 201 -17.05 2.17 -0.72
CA LEU A 201 -18.39 1.60 -0.68
C LEU A 201 -18.77 1.01 -2.03
N PRO A 202 -19.74 0.08 -2.11
CA PRO A 202 -20.41 -0.25 -3.35
C PRO A 202 -21.12 1.00 -3.93
N THR A 203 -21.13 1.15 -5.24
CA THR A 203 -21.75 2.28 -5.97
C THR A 203 -23.27 2.39 -5.76
N ASP A 204 -23.94 1.31 -5.36
CA ASP A 204 -25.36 1.29 -5.00
C ASP A 204 -25.62 1.44 -3.49
N SER A 205 -24.57 1.70 -2.69
CA SER A 205 -24.68 1.87 -1.25
C SER A 205 -25.56 3.06 -0.84
N ALA A 206 -26.32 2.86 0.23
CA ALA A 206 -27.09 3.92 0.88
C ALA A 206 -26.23 4.75 1.86
N ILE A 207 -25.05 4.26 2.25
CA ILE A 207 -24.13 4.93 3.19
C ILE A 207 -23.58 6.20 2.53
N ARG A 208 -23.75 7.35 3.17
CA ARG A 208 -23.27 8.66 2.68
C ARG A 208 -22.17 9.26 3.55
N GLY A 209 -21.99 8.79 4.77
CA GLY A 209 -20.94 9.25 5.67
C GLY A 209 -20.70 8.30 6.84
N TYR A 210 -19.81 8.70 7.76
CA TYR A 210 -19.43 7.89 8.91
C TYR A 210 -20.62 7.58 9.84
N GLN A 211 -21.55 8.51 10.00
CA GLN A 211 -22.72 8.33 10.86
C GLN A 211 -23.66 7.22 10.37
N ASP A 212 -23.61 6.90 9.08
CA ASP A 212 -24.41 5.82 8.49
C ASP A 212 -23.76 4.44 8.68
N LEU A 213 -22.61 4.33 9.37
CA LEU A 213 -21.95 3.05 9.62
C LEU A 213 -22.48 2.33 10.86
N THR A 214 -23.39 2.96 11.61
CA THR A 214 -24.05 2.34 12.76
C THR A 214 -24.79 1.07 12.33
N HIS A 215 -24.52 -0.04 13.01
CA HIS A 215 -25.02 -1.38 12.67
C HIS A 215 -24.55 -1.97 11.33
N HIS A 216 -23.61 -1.31 10.65
CA HIS A 216 -22.95 -1.84 9.46
C HIS A 216 -21.64 -2.55 9.81
N ARG A 217 -21.20 -3.41 8.88
CA ARG A 217 -19.91 -4.09 8.95
C ARG A 217 -18.88 -3.35 8.12
N VAL A 218 -17.74 -3.01 8.71
CA VAL A 218 -16.67 -2.25 8.05
C VAL A 218 -15.38 -3.07 8.08
N CYS A 219 -14.72 -3.23 6.95
CA CYS A 219 -13.42 -3.90 6.90
C CYS A 219 -12.26 -2.94 7.10
N VAL A 220 -11.28 -3.35 7.90
CA VAL A 220 -9.99 -2.67 8.08
C VAL A 220 -8.86 -3.70 8.16
N ALA A 221 -7.62 -3.32 7.82
CA ALA A 221 -6.48 -4.18 8.10
C ALA A 221 -6.16 -4.20 9.61
N ALA A 222 -5.86 -5.38 10.16
CA ALA A 222 -5.38 -5.54 11.53
C ALA A 222 -4.07 -4.75 11.75
N GLY A 223 -3.92 -4.13 12.92
CA GLY A 223 -2.75 -3.30 13.26
C GLY A 223 -2.61 -2.00 12.46
N SER A 224 -3.62 -1.63 11.68
CA SER A 224 -3.65 -0.34 10.97
C SER A 224 -4.19 0.77 11.87
N THR A 225 -3.74 2.01 11.63
CA THR A 225 -4.29 3.20 12.30
C THR A 225 -5.79 3.37 11.98
N SER A 226 -6.30 2.76 10.91
CA SER A 226 -7.72 2.78 10.57
C SER A 226 -8.58 2.04 11.61
N LEU A 227 -8.04 0.98 12.22
CA LEU A 227 -8.72 0.27 13.32
C LEU A 227 -8.83 1.15 14.58
N ASP A 228 -7.82 1.98 14.83
CA ASP A 228 -7.81 2.89 15.99
C ASP A 228 -8.72 4.11 15.77
N VAL A 229 -8.78 4.61 14.53
CA VAL A 229 -9.52 5.83 14.19
C VAL A 229 -11.02 5.57 14.05
N LEU A 230 -11.44 4.46 13.41
CA LEU A 230 -12.83 4.22 13.07
C LEU A 230 -13.80 4.29 14.25
N PRO A 231 -13.53 3.66 15.42
CA PRO A 231 -14.44 3.70 16.58
C PRO A 231 -14.58 5.11 17.19
N ALA A 232 -13.70 6.05 16.86
CA ALA A 232 -13.82 7.44 17.29
C ALA A 232 -14.68 8.31 16.36
N LEU A 233 -15.12 7.76 15.21
CA LEU A 233 -15.95 8.47 14.22
C LEU A 233 -17.43 8.10 14.31
N VAL A 234 -17.76 7.00 14.97
CA VAL A 234 -19.08 6.35 14.97
C VAL A 234 -19.40 5.82 16.35
N ASP A 235 -20.68 5.80 16.73
CA ASP A 235 -21.08 5.41 18.09
C ASP A 235 -21.05 3.89 18.27
N GLU A 236 -21.45 3.14 17.23
CA GLU A 236 -21.43 1.68 17.20
C GLU A 236 -20.99 1.21 15.82
N VAL A 237 -20.12 0.22 15.74
CA VAL A 237 -19.70 -0.39 14.47
C VAL A 237 -19.20 -1.81 14.68
N THR A 238 -19.50 -2.67 13.70
CA THR A 238 -18.87 -4.00 13.63
C THR A 238 -17.71 -3.94 12.66
N VAL A 239 -16.51 -4.24 13.13
CA VAL A 239 -15.29 -4.19 12.33
C VAL A 239 -14.83 -5.60 12.01
N LEU A 240 -14.69 -5.91 10.71
CA LEU A 240 -13.98 -7.10 10.25
C LEU A 240 -12.50 -6.72 10.06
N THR A 241 -11.63 -7.22 10.93
CA THR A 241 -10.19 -7.07 10.73
C THR A 241 -9.69 -8.14 9.77
N VAL A 242 -8.78 -7.79 8.88
CA VAL A 242 -8.13 -8.73 7.96
C VAL A 242 -6.62 -8.53 7.94
N ARG A 243 -5.87 -9.50 7.43
CA ARG A 243 -4.40 -9.39 7.35
C ARG A 243 -3.95 -8.51 6.19
N ARG A 244 -4.69 -8.49 5.06
CA ARG A 244 -4.32 -7.72 3.87
C ARG A 244 -5.50 -6.90 3.37
N TRP A 245 -5.22 -5.72 2.85
CA TRP A 245 -6.24 -4.86 2.25
C TRP A 245 -6.99 -5.50 1.07
N SER A 246 -6.33 -6.40 0.33
CA SER A 246 -6.99 -7.21 -0.72
C SER A 246 -8.07 -8.15 -0.18
N ASP A 247 -7.96 -8.60 1.07
CA ASP A 247 -8.98 -9.41 1.72
C ASP A 247 -10.23 -8.56 2.05
N CYS A 248 -10.08 -7.25 2.30
CA CYS A 248 -11.22 -6.35 2.46
C CYS A 248 -12.01 -6.18 1.15
N LEU A 249 -11.33 -6.10 0.00
CA LEU A 249 -12.01 -6.05 -1.30
C LEU A 249 -12.83 -7.33 -1.51
N LEU A 250 -12.23 -8.49 -1.24
CA LEU A 250 -12.94 -9.77 -1.35
C LEU A 250 -14.15 -9.82 -0.41
N ALA A 251 -13.99 -9.41 0.84
CA ALA A 251 -15.09 -9.37 1.81
C ALA A 251 -16.22 -8.43 1.36
N LEU A 252 -15.88 -7.28 0.76
CA LEU A 252 -16.85 -6.33 0.21
C LEU A 252 -17.63 -6.95 -0.96
N GLN A 253 -16.92 -7.56 -1.92
CA GLN A 253 -17.51 -8.24 -3.07
C GLN A 253 -18.43 -9.41 -2.69
N GLN A 254 -18.12 -10.06 -1.57
CA GLN A 254 -18.90 -11.17 -1.03
C GLN A 254 -20.07 -10.72 -0.14
N GLY A 255 -20.25 -9.41 0.07
CA GLY A 255 -21.28 -8.87 0.97
C GLY A 255 -21.03 -9.24 2.44
N GLN A 256 -19.78 -9.55 2.81
CA GLN A 256 -19.38 -9.82 4.19
C GLN A 256 -19.14 -8.52 4.98
N VAL A 257 -18.90 -7.42 4.28
CA VAL A 257 -18.85 -6.06 4.83
C VAL A 257 -19.61 -5.11 3.91
N ASP A 258 -20.04 -3.98 4.45
CA ASP A 258 -20.77 -2.93 3.73
C ASP A 258 -19.85 -1.78 3.28
N ALA A 259 -18.66 -1.69 3.90
CA ALA A 259 -17.66 -0.65 3.64
C ALA A 259 -16.24 -1.14 3.92
N ILE A 260 -15.25 -0.47 3.33
CA ILE A 260 -13.84 -0.53 3.73
C ILE A 260 -13.45 0.84 4.26
N PHE A 261 -12.81 0.90 5.43
CA PHE A 261 -12.28 2.15 5.98
C PHE A 261 -10.75 2.13 5.97
N GLY A 262 -10.16 3.12 5.31
CA GLY A 262 -8.72 3.12 5.04
C GLY A 262 -8.22 4.39 4.39
N ASP A 263 -6.92 4.41 4.13
CA ASP A 263 -6.25 5.55 3.53
C ASP A 263 -6.59 5.64 2.05
N ASP A 264 -6.96 6.81 1.55
CA ASP A 264 -7.32 7.08 0.16
C ASP A 264 -6.28 6.56 -0.86
N ALA A 265 -4.99 6.58 -0.51
CA ALA A 265 -3.92 6.00 -1.32
C ALA A 265 -4.06 4.49 -1.50
N ILE A 266 -4.56 3.77 -0.48
CA ILE A 266 -4.84 2.34 -0.54
C ILE A 266 -6.20 2.10 -1.21
N LEU A 267 -7.23 2.85 -0.80
CA LEU A 267 -8.59 2.69 -1.31
C LEU A 267 -8.69 2.97 -2.81
N SER A 268 -7.94 3.94 -3.34
CA SER A 268 -7.88 4.19 -4.79
C SER A 268 -7.32 3.00 -5.56
N GLY A 269 -6.28 2.34 -5.05
CA GLY A 269 -5.76 1.11 -5.62
C GLY A 269 -6.77 -0.05 -5.58
N ILE A 270 -7.60 -0.12 -4.54
CA ILE A 270 -8.71 -1.08 -4.45
C ILE A 270 -9.81 -0.74 -5.46
N ALA A 271 -10.19 0.54 -5.57
CA ALA A 271 -11.24 1.01 -6.49
C ALA A 271 -10.90 0.74 -7.96
N ASP A 272 -9.63 0.87 -8.35
CA ASP A 272 -9.15 0.48 -9.68
C ASP A 272 -9.40 -0.99 -10.03
N GLN A 273 -9.45 -1.87 -9.01
CA GLN A 273 -9.65 -3.30 -9.18
C GLN A 273 -11.13 -3.68 -9.23
N ASP A 274 -12.02 -2.79 -8.79
CA ASP A 274 -13.47 -3.00 -8.78
C ASP A 274 -14.24 -1.71 -9.09
N LEU A 275 -14.68 -1.61 -10.35
CA LEU A 275 -15.45 -0.47 -10.86
C LEU A 275 -16.85 -0.33 -10.24
N PHE A 276 -17.31 -1.31 -9.44
CA PHE A 276 -18.55 -1.21 -8.68
C PHE A 276 -18.37 -0.57 -7.32
N THR A 277 -17.18 -0.04 -7.03
CA THR A 277 -16.88 0.68 -5.79
C THR A 277 -16.64 2.17 -6.02
N GLU A 278 -16.92 2.98 -5.01
CA GLU A 278 -16.65 4.41 -5.01
C GLU A 278 -16.10 4.88 -3.66
N MET A 279 -15.20 5.87 -3.70
CA MET A 279 -14.67 6.51 -2.48
C MET A 279 -15.67 7.54 -1.93
N ALA A 280 -16.03 7.38 -0.67
CA ALA A 280 -16.99 8.20 0.06
C ALA A 280 -16.40 8.72 1.38
N GLY A 281 -17.22 9.48 2.12
CA GLY A 281 -16.81 10.12 3.37
C GLY A 281 -15.90 11.33 3.17
N THR A 282 -16.02 12.30 4.06
CA THR A 282 -15.06 13.41 4.16
C THR A 282 -13.74 12.91 4.71
N PRO A 283 -12.57 13.46 4.34
CA PRO A 283 -11.29 13.09 4.97
C PRO A 283 -11.39 13.10 6.50
N ALA A 284 -11.08 11.98 7.16
CA ALA A 284 -11.22 11.83 8.61
C ALA A 284 -9.96 12.23 9.39
N THR A 285 -8.81 11.68 8.99
CA THR A 285 -7.48 11.99 9.56
C THR A 285 -6.47 12.14 8.44
N THR A 286 -5.34 12.80 8.76
CA THR A 286 -4.19 12.91 7.87
C THR A 286 -3.17 11.83 8.24
N GLU A 287 -2.68 11.10 7.26
CA GLU A 287 -1.74 10.00 7.45
C GLU A 287 -0.44 10.31 6.71
N HIS A 288 0.65 10.48 7.46
CA HIS A 288 1.96 10.73 6.90
C HIS A 288 2.77 9.43 6.81
N TYR A 289 3.04 8.96 5.59
CA TYR A 289 3.81 7.73 5.40
C TYR A 289 5.30 7.98 5.48
N GLY A 290 6.03 7.12 6.19
CA GLY A 290 7.48 7.18 6.34
C GLY A 290 8.16 5.87 5.97
N ALA A 291 9.38 5.94 5.43
CA ALA A 291 10.21 4.77 5.21
C ALA A 291 10.71 4.27 6.56
N ILE A 292 10.63 2.96 6.79
CA ILE A 292 10.95 2.35 8.08
C ILE A 292 12.36 1.77 8.03
N MET A 293 13.15 2.05 9.05
CA MET A 293 14.54 1.60 9.22
C MET A 293 14.75 1.07 10.65
N PRO A 294 15.83 0.31 10.90
CA PRO A 294 16.14 -0.13 12.26
C PRO A 294 16.31 1.07 13.19
N LEU A 295 15.99 0.90 14.48
CA LEU A 295 16.19 1.97 15.47
C LEU A 295 17.60 2.56 15.37
N ALA A 296 17.68 3.87 15.18
CA ALA A 296 18.90 4.63 14.90
C ALA A 296 19.78 4.84 16.14
N THR A 297 20.06 3.75 16.87
CA THR A 297 20.85 3.70 18.10
C THR A 297 22.36 3.66 17.86
N THR A 298 22.79 3.47 16.60
CA THR A 298 24.21 3.46 16.21
C THR A 298 24.47 4.46 15.09
N PRO A 299 25.71 4.97 14.95
CA PRO A 299 26.07 5.87 13.84
C PRO A 299 25.76 5.28 12.46
N GLU A 300 25.97 3.97 12.29
CA GLU A 300 25.64 3.27 11.04
C GLU A 300 24.15 3.37 10.69
N ARG A 301 23.26 3.12 11.66
CA ARG A 301 21.81 3.18 11.46
C ARG A 301 21.32 4.62 11.29
N GLN A 302 21.93 5.57 11.99
CA GLN A 302 21.67 7.00 11.78
C GLN A 302 22.06 7.42 10.37
N ASN A 303 23.21 6.98 9.86
CA ASN A 303 23.65 7.31 8.51
C ASN A 303 22.71 6.74 7.42
N LEU A 304 22.12 5.56 7.65
CA LEU A 304 21.07 5.03 6.76
C LEU A 304 19.87 5.99 6.69
N VAL A 305 19.41 6.50 7.83
CA VAL A 305 18.30 7.48 7.89
C VAL A 305 18.67 8.76 7.14
N ARG A 306 19.90 9.25 7.31
CA ARG A 306 20.41 10.41 6.55
C ARG A 306 20.41 10.16 5.05
N GLN A 307 20.86 8.98 4.62
CA GLN A 307 20.90 8.62 3.19
C GLN A 307 19.49 8.60 2.60
N VAL A 308 18.52 7.98 3.28
CA VAL A 308 17.13 7.96 2.82
C VAL A 308 16.54 9.37 2.81
N ASN A 309 16.77 10.16 3.85
CA ASN A 309 16.27 11.54 3.91
C ASN A 309 16.94 12.46 2.86
N ALA A 310 18.21 12.21 2.50
CA ALA A 310 18.88 12.92 1.40
C ALA A 310 18.16 12.65 0.06
N THR A 311 17.77 11.40 -0.20
CA THR A 311 16.94 11.07 -1.37
C THR A 311 15.59 11.78 -1.32
N LEU A 312 14.92 11.79 -0.15
CA LEU A 312 13.64 12.48 0.00
C LEU A 312 13.76 13.99 -0.26
N GLU A 313 14.79 14.65 0.26
CA GLU A 313 15.06 16.07 -0.04
C GLU A 313 15.28 16.32 -1.53
N ARG A 314 16.08 15.47 -2.18
CA ARG A 314 16.34 15.58 -3.62
C ARG A 314 15.06 15.46 -4.42
N ILE A 315 14.27 14.40 -4.23
CA ILE A 315 13.06 14.17 -5.04
C ILE A 315 11.99 15.24 -4.82
N ARG A 316 11.94 15.86 -3.63
CA ARG A 316 11.04 16.99 -3.34
C ARG A 316 11.42 18.25 -4.13
N THR A 317 12.72 18.48 -4.35
CA THR A 317 13.23 19.72 -4.93
C THR A 317 13.49 19.65 -6.44
N ASP A 318 13.72 18.45 -7.00
CA ASP A 318 14.03 18.26 -8.43
C ASP A 318 12.80 17.91 -9.30
N GLY A 319 11.61 17.85 -8.70
CA GLY A 319 10.34 17.51 -9.36
C GLY A 319 10.13 16.02 -9.61
N THR A 320 11.02 15.14 -9.13
CA THR A 320 10.84 13.69 -9.22
C THR A 320 9.64 13.23 -8.41
N TRP A 321 9.46 13.74 -7.19
CA TRP A 321 8.30 13.41 -6.36
C TRP A 321 6.99 13.72 -7.07
N GLU A 322 6.90 14.90 -7.69
CA GLU A 322 5.72 15.34 -8.44
C GLU A 322 5.41 14.40 -9.61
N LYS A 323 6.43 13.94 -10.35
CA LYS A 323 6.26 12.96 -11.42
C LYS A 323 5.78 11.60 -10.91
N LEU A 324 6.32 11.15 -9.77
CA LEU A 324 5.90 9.90 -9.14
C LEU A 324 4.46 10.00 -8.65
N TYR A 325 4.11 11.10 -7.97
CA TYR A 325 2.76 11.35 -7.51
C TYR A 325 1.79 11.37 -8.69
N ASN A 326 2.05 12.17 -9.71
CA ASN A 326 1.16 12.30 -10.86
C ASN A 326 0.91 10.98 -11.56
N ARG A 327 1.96 10.17 -11.71
CA ARG A 327 1.86 8.86 -12.34
C ARG A 327 0.91 7.91 -11.60
N TRP A 328 0.85 8.01 -10.28
CA TRP A 328 0.17 7.02 -9.45
C TRP A 328 -1.11 7.53 -8.80
N PHE A 329 -1.32 8.85 -8.69
CA PHE A 329 -2.34 9.41 -7.82
C PHE A 329 -3.03 10.69 -8.32
N ASP A 330 -2.74 11.22 -9.52
CA ASP A 330 -3.31 12.52 -9.97
C ASP A 330 -4.86 12.55 -10.05
N ASP A 331 -5.45 11.38 -10.26
CA ASP A 331 -6.88 11.12 -10.41
C ASP A 331 -7.53 10.63 -9.11
N ALA A 332 -6.73 10.35 -8.09
CA ALA A 332 -7.15 9.60 -6.91
C ALA A 332 -7.05 10.39 -5.60
N LEU A 333 -6.01 11.18 -5.44
CA LEU A 333 -5.69 11.85 -4.17
C LEU A 333 -5.94 13.35 -4.22
N THR A 334 -6.33 13.92 -3.07
CA THR A 334 -6.64 15.36 -2.98
C THR A 334 -5.42 16.19 -2.52
N TYR A 335 -4.49 15.58 -1.78
CA TYR A 335 -3.30 16.25 -1.25
C TYR A 335 -2.13 16.21 -2.24
N TYR A 336 -2.01 17.25 -3.07
CA TYR A 336 -1.00 17.36 -4.14
C TYR A 336 0.28 18.10 -3.72
N HIS A 337 0.83 17.83 -2.53
CA HIS A 337 2.10 18.45 -2.13
C HIS A 337 3.00 17.45 -1.42
N PRO A 338 4.34 17.50 -1.67
CA PRO A 338 5.26 16.69 -0.90
C PRO A 338 5.15 17.08 0.58
N PRO A 339 4.99 16.12 1.50
CA PRO A 339 4.90 16.44 2.92
C PRO A 339 6.20 17.07 3.41
N ALA A 340 6.04 18.07 4.27
CA ALA A 340 7.16 18.79 4.86
C ALA A 340 7.91 17.89 5.86
N PRO A 341 9.25 17.87 5.83
CA PRO A 341 10.03 17.15 6.82
C PRO A 341 9.99 17.84 8.18
N VAL A 342 10.03 17.04 9.25
CA VAL A 342 10.30 17.52 10.61
C VAL A 342 11.60 16.89 11.06
N TYR A 343 12.68 17.67 11.10
CA TYR A 343 13.99 17.20 11.52
C TYR A 343 14.25 17.55 12.99
N ALA A 344 14.83 16.61 13.74
CA ALA A 344 15.33 16.84 15.08
C ALA A 344 16.48 17.85 15.03
N ARG A 345 16.56 18.74 16.03
CA ARG A 345 17.75 19.58 16.21
C ARG A 345 18.88 18.69 16.70
N GLU A 346 19.97 18.65 15.95
CA GLU A 346 21.17 18.00 16.43
C GLU A 346 21.76 18.74 17.63
N PRO A 347 22.29 18.04 18.64
CA PRO A 347 23.10 18.68 19.64
C PRO A 347 24.32 19.29 18.93
N ALA A 348 24.57 20.58 19.18
CA ALA A 348 25.76 21.25 18.66
C ALA A 348 26.99 20.41 19.02
N THR A 349 27.79 20.03 18.03
CA THR A 349 29.09 19.42 18.28
C THR A 349 29.86 20.39 19.17
N PRO A 350 30.38 19.97 20.35
CA PRO A 350 31.25 20.83 21.14
C PRO A 350 32.38 21.30 20.22
N ALA A 351 32.56 22.61 20.12
CA ALA A 351 33.71 23.18 19.41
C ALA A 351 34.98 22.51 19.95
N ASP A 352 35.84 22.06 19.04
CA ASP A 352 37.13 21.49 19.39
C ASP A 352 37.88 22.51 20.27
N PRO A 353 38.26 22.18 21.52
CA PRO A 353 38.96 23.12 22.41
C PRO A 353 40.39 23.46 21.93
N GLY A 354 40.78 23.09 20.71
CA GLY A 354 42.12 23.29 20.15
C GLY A 354 42.30 24.45 19.16
N GLU A 355 41.25 25.18 18.76
CA GLU A 355 41.45 26.32 17.85
C GLU A 355 41.79 27.59 18.64
N GLU A 356 43.06 27.68 19.04
CA GLU A 356 43.70 28.91 19.52
C GLU A 356 43.58 29.96 18.41
N VAL A 357 42.68 30.92 18.60
CA VAL A 357 42.52 32.08 17.72
C VAL A 357 43.77 32.95 17.86
N ASP A 358 44.72 32.77 16.96
CA ASP A 358 45.87 33.66 16.80
C ASP A 358 45.39 34.97 16.14
N THR A 359 45.04 35.96 16.96
CA THR A 359 44.74 37.33 16.50
C THR A 359 46.05 38.12 16.29
N PRO A 360 46.26 38.75 15.11
CA PRO A 360 47.36 39.68 14.88
C PRO A 360 47.19 41.05 15.54
#